data_AF-A0A3Q3KGA5-F1
#
_entry.id   AF-A0A3Q3KGA5-F1
#
_cell.length_a   1.000
_cell.length_b   1.000
_cell.length_c   1.000
_cell.angle_alpha   90.00
_cell.angle_beta   90.00
_cell.angle_gamma   90.00
#
_symmetry.space_group_name_H-M   'P 1'
#
loop_
_entity.id
_entity.type
_entity.pdbx_description
1 polymer ?
#
loop_
_entity_poly.entity_id
_entity_poly.type
_entity_poly.pdbx_seq_one_letter_code
_entity_poly.pdbx_strand_id
1 'polypeptide(L)'
;MGKRDNRVAYINPIAAARARGPVQNSGPTIQDYLSRPRPTWEELKEQLEKKKKGSRALADFEDKMNEKWKKELAKHREKRLGDKERDKKATDKEKDERKEKKEVCSI
;
A
#
# COMPACT_ATOMS: atom_id res chain seq x y z
N MET A 1 10.62 54.61 34.76
CA MET A 1 9.61 54.11 33.80
C MET A 1 10.31 53.86 32.47
N GLY A 2 10.90 52.67 32.30
CA GLY A 2 11.73 52.34 31.13
C GLY A 2 10.90 52.23 29.85
N LYS A 3 11.48 52.66 28.71
CA LYS A 3 10.87 52.55 27.38
C LYS A 3 10.51 51.09 27.11
N ARG A 4 9.22 50.81 26.89
CA ARG A 4 8.79 49.50 26.38
C ARG A 4 9.33 49.34 24.97
N ASP A 5 9.92 48.18 24.71
CA ASP A 5 10.47 47.83 23.42
C ASP A 5 9.32 47.65 22.41
N ASN A 6 9.29 48.47 21.36
CA ASN A 6 8.23 48.45 20.33
C ASN A 6 8.56 47.47 19.19
N ARG A 7 9.62 46.68 19.32
CA ARG A 7 9.96 45.63 18.36
C ARG A 7 8.89 44.53 18.44
N VAL A 8 7.95 44.58 17.51
CA VAL A 8 7.03 43.47 17.27
C VAL A 8 7.88 42.30 16.79
N ALA A 9 8.06 41.30 17.66
CA ALA A 9 8.75 40.08 17.28
C ALA A 9 7.93 39.42 16.17
N TYR A 10 8.49 39.40 14.95
CA TYR A 10 7.90 38.64 13.86
C TYR A 10 8.00 37.16 14.22
N ILE A 11 6.90 36.59 14.68
CA ILE A 11 6.80 35.16 14.93
C ILE A 11 6.49 34.52 13.59
N ASN A 12 7.39 33.66 13.12
CA ASN A 12 7.16 32.86 11.93
C ASN A 12 5.96 31.91 12.20
N PRO A 13 4.82 32.07 11.51
CA PRO A 13 3.62 31.29 11.78
C PRO A 13 3.83 29.80 11.52
N ILE A 14 4.73 29.44 10.60
CA ILE A 14 5.09 28.04 10.30
C ILE A 14 5.85 27.44 11.49
N ALA A 15 6.77 28.19 12.09
CA ALA A 15 7.49 27.74 13.28
C ALA A 15 6.56 27.64 14.49
N ALA A 16 5.66 28.60 14.67
CA ALA A 16 4.65 28.56 15.73
C ALA A 16 3.67 27.39 15.56
N ALA A 17 3.24 27.08 14.34
CA ALA A 17 2.39 25.92 14.05
C ALA A 17 3.10 24.59 14.33
N ARG A 18 4.41 24.48 14.03
CA ARG A 18 5.21 23.29 14.35
C ARG A 18 5.46 23.13 15.86
N ALA A 19 5.66 24.23 16.58
CA ALA A 19 5.83 24.22 18.03
C ALA A 19 4.55 23.82 18.79
N ARG A 20 3.37 23.98 18.17
CA ARG A 20 2.07 23.55 18.73
C ARG A 20 1.88 22.04 18.79
N GLY A 21 2.90 21.25 18.44
CA GLY A 21 2.86 19.81 18.52
C GLY A 21 2.01 19.17 17.43
N PRO A 22 1.88 17.83 17.43
CA PRO A 22 1.07 17.11 16.47
C PRO A 22 -0.35 17.65 16.43
N VAL A 23 -0.89 17.87 15.23
CA VAL A 23 -2.29 18.24 15.01
C VAL A 23 -3.17 17.22 15.73
N GLN A 24 -4.17 17.68 16.47
CA GLN A 24 -5.14 16.82 17.15
C GLN A 24 -5.71 15.82 16.13
N ASN A 25 -5.31 14.55 16.22
CA ASN A 25 -5.73 13.51 15.29
C ASN A 25 -7.26 13.42 15.34
N SER A 26 -7.94 13.75 14.24
CA SER A 26 -9.42 13.72 14.18
C SER A 26 -9.99 12.31 14.00
N GLY A 27 -9.29 11.27 14.48
CA GLY A 27 -9.68 9.89 14.27
C GLY A 27 -8.86 8.88 15.06
N PRO A 28 -9.28 7.60 15.02
CA PRO A 28 -8.63 6.53 15.74
C PRO A 28 -7.15 6.46 15.42
N THR A 29 -6.34 6.38 16.46
CA THR A 29 -4.90 6.22 16.37
C THR A 29 -4.55 4.84 15.80
N ILE A 30 -3.32 4.69 15.31
CA ILE A 30 -2.83 3.37 14.88
C ILE A 30 -2.91 2.34 16.02
N GLN A 31 -2.73 2.78 17.27
CA GLN A 31 -2.85 1.91 18.45
C GLN A 31 -4.29 1.41 18.62
N ASP A 32 -5.29 2.22 18.28
CA ASP A 32 -6.71 1.84 18.35
C ASP A 32 -7.08 0.72 17.37
N TYR A 33 -6.30 0.55 16.30
CA TYR A 33 -6.45 -0.60 15.38
C TYR A 33 -5.73 -1.84 15.90
N LEU A 34 -4.57 -1.66 16.52
CA LEU A 34 -3.76 -2.77 17.05
C LEU A 34 -4.32 -3.35 18.35
N SER A 35 -5.07 -2.56 19.13
CA SER A 35 -5.69 -2.97 20.40
C SER A 35 -7.09 -3.58 20.25
N ARG A 36 -7.61 -3.71 19.02
CA ARG A 36 -8.94 -4.28 18.79
C ARG A 36 -9.01 -5.71 19.32
N PRO A 37 -10.08 -6.07 20.06
CA PRO A 37 -10.28 -7.46 20.47
C PRO A 37 -10.37 -8.32 19.21
N ARG A 38 -9.40 -9.22 19.04
CA ARG A 38 -9.42 -10.18 17.95
C ARG A 38 -10.50 -11.21 18.27
N PRO A 39 -11.40 -11.53 17.32
CA PRO A 39 -12.43 -12.51 17.54
C PRO A 39 -11.78 -13.86 17.89
N THR A 40 -12.38 -14.54 18.84
CA THR A 40 -11.94 -15.87 19.26
C THR A 40 -12.30 -16.90 18.18
N TRP A 41 -11.67 -18.08 18.22
CA TRP A 41 -11.91 -19.13 17.24
C TRP A 41 -13.37 -19.61 17.22
N GLU A 42 -14.04 -19.58 18.37
CA GLU A 42 -15.45 -19.95 18.52
C GLU A 42 -16.37 -18.93 17.86
N GLU A 43 -16.14 -17.64 18.09
CA GLU A 43 -16.88 -16.56 17.44
C GLU A 43 -16.65 -16.55 15.92
N LEU A 44 -15.44 -16.85 15.45
CA LEU A 44 -15.14 -17.00 14.03
C LEU A 44 -15.91 -18.17 13.41
N LYS A 45 -15.99 -19.30 14.12
CA LYS A 45 -16.74 -20.47 13.66
C LYS A 45 -18.25 -20.15 13.60
N GLU A 46 -18.78 -19.45 14.59
CA GLU A 46 -20.18 -19.00 14.59
C GLU A 46 -20.47 -18.01 13.46
N GLN A 47 -19.54 -17.09 13.18
CA GLN A 47 -19.65 -16.17 12.03
C GLN A 47 -19.61 -16.92 10.69
N LEU A 48 -18.78 -17.96 10.57
CA LEU A 48 -18.75 -18.83 9.39
C LEU A 48 -20.07 -19.59 9.23
N GLU A 49 -20.62 -20.13 10.30
CA GLU A 49 -21.92 -20.83 10.26
C GLU A 49 -23.07 -19.87 9.95
N LYS A 50 -23.06 -18.63 10.47
CA LYS A 50 -24.03 -17.59 10.10
C LYS A 50 -23.90 -17.18 8.63
N LYS A 51 -22.68 -17.08 8.11
CA LYS A 51 -22.44 -16.79 6.68
C LYS A 51 -22.85 -17.94 5.77
N LYS A 52 -22.60 -19.19 6.18
CA LYS A 52 -23.08 -20.40 5.46
C LYS A 52 -24.61 -20.51 5.46
N LYS A 53 -25.27 -19.98 6.49
CA LYS A 53 -26.73 -19.81 6.57
C LYS A 53 -27.23 -18.58 5.78
N GLY A 54 -26.36 -17.86 5.08
CA GLY A 54 -26.72 -16.75 4.21
C GLY A 54 -27.57 -17.18 3.01
N SER A 55 -28.24 -16.22 2.38
CA SER A 55 -29.13 -16.48 1.23
C SER A 55 -28.35 -17.06 0.05
N ARG A 56 -28.81 -18.20 -0.49
CA ARG A 56 -28.21 -18.87 -1.65
C ARG A 56 -28.11 -17.93 -2.88
N ALA A 57 -29.07 -17.03 -3.04
CA ALA A 57 -29.06 -16.02 -4.09
C ALA A 57 -27.90 -14.99 -3.95
N LEU A 58 -27.45 -14.73 -2.72
CA LEU A 58 -26.31 -13.83 -2.47
C LEU A 58 -24.99 -14.53 -2.78
N ALA A 59 -24.87 -15.82 -2.43
CA ALA A 59 -23.72 -16.64 -2.78
C ALA A 59 -23.56 -16.76 -4.31
N ASP A 60 -24.65 -17.02 -5.04
CA ASP A 60 -24.62 -17.10 -6.51
C ASP A 60 -24.23 -15.75 -7.16
N PHE A 61 -24.61 -14.63 -6.56
CA PHE A 61 -24.20 -13.29 -7.04
C PHE A 61 -22.72 -13.00 -6.74
N GLU A 62 -22.25 -13.33 -5.54
CA GLU A 62 -20.85 -13.21 -5.14
C GLU A 62 -19.93 -14.07 -6.02
N ASP A 63 -20.35 -15.29 -6.35
CA ASP A 63 -19.60 -16.19 -7.24
C ASP A 63 -19.50 -15.64 -8.67
N LYS A 64 -20.60 -15.10 -9.21
CA LYS A 64 -20.61 -14.44 -10.53
C LYS A 64 -19.65 -13.24 -10.59
N MET A 65 -19.48 -12.51 -9.49
CA MET A 65 -18.53 -11.39 -9.40
C MET A 65 -17.09 -11.89 -9.21
N ASN A 66 -16.89 -12.93 -8.39
CA ASN A 66 -15.59 -13.56 -8.19
C ASN A 66 -15.01 -14.13 -9.48
N GLU A 67 -15.83 -14.68 -10.38
CA GLU A 67 -15.37 -15.12 -11.69
C GLU A 67 -14.79 -13.98 -12.53
N LYS A 68 -15.43 -12.81 -12.52
CA LYS A 68 -14.94 -11.63 -13.24
C LYS A 68 -13.61 -11.15 -12.66
N TRP A 69 -13.50 -11.09 -11.34
CA TRP A 69 -12.25 -10.69 -10.67
C TRP A 69 -11.12 -11.70 -10.84
N LYS A 70 -11.41 -13.01 -10.83
CA LYS A 70 -10.41 -14.05 -11.15
C LYS A 70 -9.87 -13.87 -12.57
N LYS A 71 -10.73 -13.59 -13.54
CA LYS A 71 -10.33 -13.32 -14.93
C LYS A 71 -9.48 -12.05 -15.04
N GLU A 72 -9.85 -11.00 -14.32
CA GLU A 72 -9.08 -9.74 -14.29
C GLU A 72 -7.71 -9.90 -13.62
N LEU A 73 -7.66 -10.60 -12.48
CA LEU A 73 -6.40 -10.95 -11.80
C LEU A 73 -5.49 -11.81 -12.66
N ALA A 74 -6.04 -12.77 -13.41
CA ALA A 74 -5.27 -13.58 -14.35
C ALA A 74 -4.62 -12.70 -15.43
N LYS A 75 -5.39 -11.80 -16.06
CA LYS A 75 -4.86 -10.84 -17.05
C LYS A 75 -3.78 -9.93 -16.48
N HIS A 76 -3.95 -9.43 -15.25
CA HIS A 76 -2.95 -8.59 -14.60
C HIS A 76 -1.68 -9.35 -14.21
N ARG A 77 -1.82 -10.60 -13.77
CA ARG A 77 -0.67 -11.49 -13.49
C ARG A 77 0.10 -11.81 -14.76
N GLU A 78 -0.60 -12.15 -15.84
CA GLU A 78 0.00 -12.43 -17.14
C GLU A 78 0.76 -11.22 -17.69
N LYS A 79 0.15 -10.03 -17.71
CA LYS A 79 0.85 -8.79 -18.13
C LYS A 79 2.13 -8.54 -17.31
N ARG A 80 2.04 -8.66 -15.98
CA ARG A 80 3.19 -8.42 -15.09
C ARG A 80 4.30 -9.45 -15.25
N LEU A 81 3.97 -10.70 -15.57
CA LEU A 81 4.96 -11.76 -15.81
C LEU A 81 5.55 -11.66 -17.22
N GLY A 82 4.75 -11.35 -18.24
CA GLY A 82 5.20 -11.16 -19.61
C GLY A 82 6.12 -9.95 -19.79
N ASP A 83 5.92 -8.86 -19.03
CA ASP A 83 6.87 -7.73 -19.01
C ASP A 83 8.21 -8.13 -18.37
N LYS A 84 8.19 -8.89 -17.28
CA LYS A 84 9.42 -9.37 -16.62
C LYS A 84 10.25 -10.33 -17.47
N GLU A 85 9.64 -11.17 -18.30
CA GLU A 85 10.40 -12.04 -19.22
C GLU A 85 11.04 -11.24 -20.36
N ARG A 86 10.34 -10.23 -20.89
CA ARG A 86 10.87 -9.34 -21.93
C ARG A 86 12.02 -8.48 -21.41
N ASP A 87 11.89 -7.92 -20.21
CA ASP A 87 12.94 -7.14 -19.57
C ASP A 87 14.19 -7.99 -19.27
N LYS A 88 14.01 -9.21 -18.75
CA LYS A 88 15.14 -10.14 -18.51
C LYS A 88 15.89 -10.46 -19.80
N LYS A 89 15.17 -10.81 -20.86
CA LYS A 89 15.76 -11.13 -22.18
C LYS A 89 16.51 -9.93 -22.78
N ALA A 90 15.99 -8.72 -22.60
CA ALA A 90 16.67 -7.49 -23.04
C ALA A 90 17.96 -7.25 -22.22
N THR A 91 17.90 -7.39 -20.89
CA THR A 91 19.07 -7.18 -20.02
C THR A 91 20.16 -8.25 -20.20
N ASP A 92 19.80 -9.50 -20.49
CA ASP A 92 20.78 -10.56 -20.76
C ASP A 92 21.47 -10.33 -22.11
N LYS A 93 20.73 -9.93 -23.16
CA LYS A 93 21.31 -9.61 -24.46
C LYS A 93 22.27 -8.41 -24.40
N GLU A 94 21.91 -7.37 -23.64
CA GLU A 94 22.78 -6.20 -23.43
C GLU A 94 24.06 -6.57 -22.65
N LYS A 95 23.96 -7.49 -21.68
CA LYS A 95 25.14 -7.99 -20.94
C LYS A 95 26.08 -8.80 -21.82
N ASP A 96 25.57 -9.64 -22.69
CA ASP A 96 26.40 -10.43 -23.60
C ASP A 96 27.08 -9.55 -24.65
N GLU A 97 26.37 -8.59 -25.26
CA GLU A 97 26.99 -7.62 -26.18
C GLU A 97 28.07 -6.75 -25.49
N ARG A 98 27.89 -6.43 -24.20
CA ARG A 98 28.89 -5.67 -23.43
C ARG A 98 30.12 -6.51 -23.07
N LYS A 99 29.98 -7.83 -22.93
CA LYS A 99 31.11 -8.75 -22.73
C LYS A 99 31.89 -8.94 -24.02
N GLU A 100 31.22 -9.17 -25.14
CA GLU A 100 31.87 -9.25 -26.47
C GLU A 100 32.67 -7.99 -26.79
N LYS A 101 32.09 -6.79 -26.57
CA LYS A 101 32.79 -5.52 -26.81
C LYS A 101 34.03 -5.32 -25.92
N LYS A 102 34.01 -5.86 -24.70
CA LYS A 102 35.18 -5.82 -23.81
C LYS A 102 36.27 -6.80 -24.23
N GLU A 103 35.89 -7.96 -24.76
CA GLU A 103 36.83 -8.96 -25.28
C GLU A 103 37.52 -8.46 -26.57
N VAL A 104 36.77 -7.82 -27.47
CA VAL A 104 37.29 -7.26 -28.73
C VAL A 104 38.18 -6.03 -28.49
N CYS A 105 37.96 -5.26 -27.43
CA CYS A 105 38.77 -4.07 -27.09
C CYS A 105 40.03 -4.41 -26.26
N SER A 106 40.22 -5.68 -25.88
CA SER A 106 41.36 -6.16 -25.10
C SER A 106 42.44 -6.88 -25.94
N ILE A 107 42.28 -6.89 -27.27
CA ILE A 107 43.26 -7.35 -28.27
C ILE A 107 43.84 -6.12 -28.97
#